data_AF-A0A024GEQ9-F1
#
_entry.id   AF-A0A024GEQ9-F1
#
_cell.length_a   1.000
_cell.length_b   1.000
_cell.length_c   1.000
_cell.angle_alpha   90.00
_cell.angle_beta   90.00
_cell.angle_gamma   90.00
#
_symmetry.space_group_name_H-M   'P 1'
#
loop_
_entity.id
_entity.type
_entity.pdbx_description
1 polymer ?
#
loop_
_entity_poly.entity_id
_entity_poly.type
_entity_poly.pdbx_seq_one_letter_code
_entity_poly.pdbx_strand_id
1 'polypeptide(L)'
;MSDMEQCDLLHSVINYPLTEAFKQLAIVQPNDPVEYLGKYLLRYDENIAKKERLHLVSQEGSIATKRKDPLEEEIAIRNDCDYKERFERTIKREQLEMETDTISMLYDVILSWLIQYTDAEEAYIGKLMVHKDGSSTLRWIASSKKSSSLLINRHTKENECSVTFDACKKLSQESGEHSKDDSASNQFPAFIHIENVLREPKMFFYGIPKIGAYLTRALSYPSHLHADVYNELEPTSPHTKDETVVISVDTMGQARAFSAQNIDTYLSITDLFIERLEKVEHRLYLDEIDQKEAKKVEWKAFFDAMQTGISVNDENIVRDVQGLSEHAKTIKESEMKFAFLTAIFRENTKLLSQVSSWSVPPKSASFSVINSSCVLLGYPFSETNVTAHEKPEWSILAKCFGESQLQCKLEAVSNDEEFLNAKKCSQAASFLYDKENDREITEADLESEQNEAAMFMHRWIVAGLKRRELLSAEIQLEQENNV
;
A
#
# COMPACT_ATOMS: atom_id res chain seq x y z
N MET A 1 -5.39 -13.57 65.82
CA MET A 1 -6.32 -13.47 64.69
C MET A 1 -5.84 -14.43 63.65
N SER A 2 -6.72 -15.29 63.14
CA SER A 2 -6.39 -16.09 61.96
C SER A 2 -6.24 -15.18 60.74
N ASP A 3 -5.45 -15.55 59.74
CA ASP A 3 -5.27 -14.76 58.52
C ASP A 3 -6.62 -14.44 57.83
N MET A 4 -7.63 -15.27 58.05
CA MET A 4 -8.99 -15.08 57.55
C MET A 4 -9.73 -13.91 58.24
N GLU A 5 -9.55 -13.75 59.55
CA GLU A 5 -10.14 -12.64 60.32
C GLU A 5 -9.49 -11.29 59.98
N GLN A 6 -8.23 -11.29 59.54
CA GLN A 6 -7.54 -10.07 59.10
C GLN A 6 -8.02 -9.60 57.71
N CYS A 7 -8.29 -10.54 56.80
CA CYS A 7 -8.88 -10.25 55.49
C CYS A 7 -10.29 -9.66 55.62
N ASP A 8 -11.13 -10.20 56.50
CA ASP A 8 -12.49 -9.69 56.71
C ASP A 8 -12.50 -8.28 57.35
N LEU A 9 -11.55 -8.01 58.25
CA LEU A 9 -11.38 -6.68 58.84
C LEU A 9 -10.90 -5.65 57.80
N LEU A 10 -9.95 -6.02 56.94
CA LEU A 10 -9.51 -5.16 55.84
C LEU A 10 -10.66 -4.92 54.84
N HIS A 11 -11.37 -5.97 54.43
CA HIS A 11 -12.50 -5.82 53.50
C HIS A 11 -13.63 -4.95 54.05
N SER A 12 -13.93 -5.01 55.34
CA SER A 12 -15.00 -4.20 55.93
C SER A 12 -14.62 -2.73 56.11
N VAL A 13 -13.34 -2.42 56.36
CA VAL A 13 -12.90 -1.04 56.67
C VAL A 13 -12.45 -0.26 55.44
N ILE A 14 -11.66 -0.86 54.55
CA ILE A 14 -10.99 -0.11 53.47
C ILE A 14 -11.65 -0.27 52.10
N ASN A 15 -12.45 -1.30 51.88
CA ASN A 15 -12.95 -1.64 50.54
C ASN A 15 -13.83 -0.54 49.94
N TYR A 16 -14.73 0.04 50.73
CA TYR A 16 -15.64 1.08 50.25
C TYR A 16 -14.92 2.40 49.92
N PRO A 17 -14.04 2.95 50.80
CA PRO A 17 -13.22 4.12 50.46
C PRO A 17 -12.33 3.92 49.24
N LEU A 18 -11.68 2.75 49.15
CA LEU A 18 -10.79 2.41 48.05
C LEU A 18 -11.54 2.32 46.72
N THR A 19 -12.71 1.68 46.72
CA THR A 19 -13.58 1.55 45.54
C THR A 19 -14.00 2.92 45.00
N GLU A 20 -14.39 3.84 45.88
CA GLU A 20 -14.80 5.19 45.46
C GLU A 20 -13.61 6.01 44.97
N ALA A 21 -12.43 5.85 45.58
CA ALA A 21 -11.19 6.47 45.12
C ALA A 21 -10.78 5.98 43.72
N PHE A 22 -10.92 4.69 43.43
CA PHE A 22 -10.67 4.13 42.11
C PHE A 22 -11.65 4.63 41.05
N LYS A 23 -12.93 4.83 41.38
CA LYS A 23 -13.89 5.45 40.45
C LYS A 23 -13.46 6.87 40.07
N GLN A 24 -13.06 7.67 41.06
CA GLN A 24 -12.59 9.03 40.79
C GLN A 24 -11.26 9.06 40.06
N LEU A 25 -10.37 8.10 40.32
CA LEU A 25 -9.14 7.95 39.57
C LEU A 25 -9.40 7.63 38.09
N ALA A 26 -10.38 6.77 37.79
CA ALA A 26 -10.77 6.45 36.42
C ALA A 26 -11.37 7.65 35.66
N ILE A 27 -12.04 8.56 36.38
CA ILE A 27 -12.62 9.79 35.81
C ILE A 27 -11.53 10.85 35.56
N VAL A 28 -10.66 11.08 36.55
CA VAL A 28 -9.71 12.21 36.54
C VAL A 28 -8.42 11.90 35.78
N GLN A 29 -8.04 10.61 35.69
CA GLN A 29 -6.82 10.12 35.01
C GLN A 29 -5.58 11.00 35.26
N PRO A 30 -5.18 11.21 36.51
CA PRO A 30 -4.06 12.07 36.87
C PRO A 30 -2.71 11.48 36.42
N ASN A 31 -1.73 12.35 36.18
CA ASN A 31 -0.37 11.96 35.80
C ASN A 31 0.32 11.04 36.81
N ASP A 32 0.00 11.17 38.11
CA ASP A 32 0.42 10.26 39.17
C ASP A 32 -0.80 9.61 39.84
N PRO A 33 -1.19 8.39 39.42
CA PRO A 33 -2.36 7.72 39.95
C PRO A 33 -2.21 7.31 41.41
N VAL A 34 -0.98 7.07 41.89
CA VAL A 34 -0.73 6.63 43.26
C VAL A 34 -0.79 7.82 44.22
N GLU A 35 -0.15 8.93 43.85
CA GLU A 35 -0.21 10.16 44.65
C GLU A 35 -1.63 10.71 44.73
N TYR A 36 -2.38 10.67 43.62
CA TYR A 36 -3.78 11.06 43.60
C TYR A 36 -4.64 10.18 44.49
N LEU A 37 -4.50 8.84 44.41
CA LEU A 37 -5.24 7.91 45.25
C LEU A 37 -4.96 8.15 46.73
N GLY A 38 -3.70 8.39 47.11
CA GLY A 38 -3.30 8.74 48.47
C GLY A 38 -3.94 10.05 48.95
N LYS A 39 -3.86 11.13 48.14
CA LYS A 39 -4.49 12.43 48.46
C LYS A 39 -6.01 12.32 48.55
N TYR A 40 -6.63 11.49 47.72
CA TYR A 40 -8.07 11.27 47.70
C TYR A 40 -8.54 10.56 48.97
N LEU A 41 -7.84 9.50 49.39
CA LEU A 41 -8.17 8.75 50.61
C LEU A 41 -7.93 9.59 51.88
N LEU A 42 -6.90 10.44 51.90
CA LEU A 42 -6.65 11.37 53.01
C LEU A 42 -7.77 12.41 53.20
N ARG A 43 -8.52 12.73 52.12
CA ARG A 43 -9.66 13.68 52.14
C ARG A 43 -11.01 12.98 51.97
N TYR A 44 -11.08 11.68 52.26
CA TYR A 44 -12.26 10.88 51.95
C TYR A 44 -13.53 11.41 52.63
N ASP A 45 -13.45 11.72 53.93
CA ASP A 45 -14.60 12.24 54.71
C ASP A 45 -15.07 13.61 54.18
N GLU A 46 -14.13 14.47 53.78
CA GLU A 46 -14.44 15.77 53.17
C GLU A 46 -15.09 15.62 51.79
N ASN A 47 -14.62 14.65 51.00
CA ASN A 47 -15.13 14.36 49.66
C ASN A 47 -16.55 13.78 49.72
N ILE A 48 -16.84 12.89 50.68
CA ILE A 48 -18.21 12.39 50.91
C ILE A 48 -19.14 13.51 51.35
N ALA A 49 -18.76 14.31 52.34
CA ALA A 49 -19.58 15.43 52.81
C ALA A 49 -19.87 16.45 51.69
N LYS A 50 -18.89 16.69 50.81
CA LYS A 50 -19.06 17.55 49.64
C LYS A 50 -20.01 16.94 48.61
N LYS A 51 -19.93 15.63 48.36
CA LYS A 51 -20.82 14.90 47.45
C LYS A 51 -22.27 14.91 47.95
N GLU A 52 -22.49 14.71 49.24
CA GLU A 52 -23.81 14.77 49.86
C GLU A 52 -24.41 16.19 49.82
N ARG A 53 -23.60 17.24 50.06
CA ARG A 53 -24.04 18.63 49.90
C ARG A 53 -24.40 18.96 48.45
N LEU A 54 -23.63 18.51 47.47
CA LEU A 54 -23.94 18.70 46.06
C LEU A 54 -25.21 17.96 45.64
N HIS A 55 -25.46 16.78 46.20
CA HIS A 55 -26.70 16.03 45.97
C HIS A 55 -27.93 16.76 46.55
N LEU A 56 -27.82 17.36 47.74
CA LEU A 56 -28.87 18.19 48.34
C LEU A 56 -29.15 19.46 47.53
N VAL A 57 -28.10 20.16 47.07
CA VAL A 57 -28.24 21.36 46.21
C VAL A 57 -28.80 21.01 44.83
N SER A 58 -28.47 19.83 44.29
CA SER A 58 -29.03 19.34 43.01
C SER A 58 -30.50 18.93 43.14
N GLN A 59 -30.96 18.50 44.33
CA GLN A 59 -32.38 18.23 44.59
C GLN A 59 -33.19 19.53 44.77
N GLU A 60 -32.60 20.56 45.39
CA GLU A 60 -33.26 21.86 45.60
C GLU A 60 -33.18 22.80 44.36
N GLY A 61 -32.27 22.56 43.42
CA GLY A 61 -32.07 23.36 42.20
C GLY A 61 -33.09 23.16 41.07
N SER A 62 -34.13 22.33 41.25
CA SER A 62 -35.15 22.08 40.22
C SER A 62 -36.25 23.16 40.16
N ILE A 63 -36.22 24.16 41.03
CA ILE A 63 -37.22 25.25 41.04
C ILE A 63 -36.51 26.60 41.17
N ALA A 64 -36.67 27.43 40.14
CA ALA A 64 -36.35 28.85 40.06
C ALA A 64 -34.88 29.25 39.84
N THR A 65 -34.51 29.41 38.57
CA THR A 65 -33.75 30.59 38.13
C THR A 65 -34.18 31.01 36.73
N LYS A 66 -34.81 32.19 36.64
CA LYS A 66 -34.99 32.95 35.39
C LYS A 66 -33.60 33.34 34.87
N ARG A 67 -33.10 32.66 33.83
CA ARG A 67 -31.92 33.06 33.07
C ARG A 67 -32.37 33.78 31.80
N LYS A 68 -31.63 34.83 31.42
CA LYS A 68 -31.64 35.40 30.08
C LYS A 68 -31.40 34.27 29.07
N ASP A 69 -32.09 34.32 27.93
CA ASP A 69 -32.14 33.26 26.91
C ASP A 69 -30.72 32.72 26.56
N PRO A 70 -30.33 31.54 27.09
CA PRO A 70 -29.03 30.93 26.79
C PRO A 70 -28.91 30.48 25.33
N LEU A 71 -30.04 30.43 24.63
CA LEU A 71 -30.15 29.91 23.28
C LEU A 71 -29.46 30.84 22.26
N GLU A 72 -29.51 32.15 22.43
CA GLU A 72 -28.93 33.10 21.44
C GLU A 72 -27.40 33.15 21.50
N GLU A 73 -26.80 33.02 22.69
CA GLU A 73 -25.35 33.00 22.87
C GLU A 73 -24.75 31.64 22.45
N GLU A 74 -25.47 30.54 22.70
CA GLU A 74 -25.09 29.20 22.24
C GLU A 74 -25.20 29.06 20.71
N ILE A 75 -26.22 29.67 20.08
CA ILE A 75 -26.36 29.71 18.61
C ILE A 75 -25.24 30.56 17.98
N ALA A 76 -24.89 31.70 18.57
CA ALA A 76 -23.80 32.55 18.04
C ALA A 76 -22.43 31.86 18.11
N ILE A 77 -22.11 31.20 19.23
CA ILE A 77 -20.85 30.44 19.39
C ILE A 77 -20.81 29.25 18.44
N ARG A 78 -21.93 28.53 18.25
CA ARG A 78 -22.01 27.39 17.33
C ARG A 78 -21.80 27.81 15.86
N ASN A 79 -22.36 28.95 15.46
CA ASN A 79 -22.22 29.47 14.11
C ASN A 79 -20.79 29.99 13.82
N ASP A 80 -20.13 30.60 14.81
CA ASP A 80 -18.75 31.08 14.67
C ASP A 80 -17.73 29.91 14.61
N CYS A 81 -17.97 28.86 15.38
CA CYS A 81 -17.18 27.61 15.31
C CYS A 81 -17.34 26.89 13.95
N ASP A 82 -18.55 26.78 13.40
CA ASP A 82 -18.77 26.14 12.08
C ASP A 82 -18.09 26.93 10.94
N TYR A 83 -18.10 28.26 11.01
CA TYR A 83 -17.42 29.08 10.00
C TYR A 83 -15.90 28.88 10.02
N LYS A 84 -15.29 28.87 11.22
CA LYS A 84 -13.85 28.69 11.37
C LYS A 84 -13.39 27.32 10.89
N GLU A 85 -14.13 26.25 11.23
CA GLU A 85 -13.82 24.90 10.76
C GLU A 85 -13.91 24.79 9.23
N ARG A 86 -14.95 25.35 8.61
CA ARG A 86 -15.07 25.35 7.14
C ARG A 86 -13.94 26.13 6.48
N PHE A 87 -13.58 27.28 7.03
CA PHE A 87 -12.50 28.10 6.49
C PHE A 87 -11.15 27.37 6.58
N GLU A 88 -10.84 26.75 7.72
CA GLU A 88 -9.63 25.94 7.89
C GLU A 88 -9.60 24.73 6.95
N ARG A 89 -10.75 24.07 6.72
CA ARG A 89 -10.85 22.99 5.73
C ARG A 89 -10.55 23.48 4.30
N THR A 90 -11.06 24.64 3.91
CA THR A 90 -10.78 25.21 2.58
C THR A 90 -9.30 25.54 2.40
N ILE A 91 -8.68 26.19 3.38
CA ILE A 91 -7.24 26.51 3.33
C ILE A 91 -6.42 25.22 3.25
N LYS A 92 -6.73 24.23 4.08
CA LYS A 92 -6.05 22.93 4.03
C LYS A 92 -6.22 22.27 2.67
N ARG A 93 -7.42 22.31 2.08
CA ARG A 93 -7.62 21.79 0.72
C ARG A 93 -6.73 22.49 -0.30
N GLU A 94 -6.68 23.81 -0.30
CA GLU A 94 -5.84 24.59 -1.23
C GLU A 94 -4.35 24.30 -1.04
N GLN A 95 -3.88 24.21 0.21
CA GLN A 95 -2.50 23.85 0.53
C GLN A 95 -2.16 22.45 0.02
N LEU A 96 -3.04 21.47 0.26
CA LEU A 96 -2.85 20.10 -0.21
C LEU A 96 -2.82 20.05 -1.74
N GLU A 97 -3.65 20.85 -2.42
CA GLU A 97 -3.65 20.93 -3.88
C GLU A 97 -2.33 21.48 -4.44
N MET A 98 -1.75 22.48 -3.78
CA MET A 98 -0.48 23.08 -4.17
C MET A 98 0.75 22.21 -3.84
N GLU A 99 0.69 21.43 -2.76
CA GLU A 99 1.87 20.71 -2.24
C GLU A 99 1.98 19.27 -2.76
N THR A 100 0.92 18.69 -3.34
CA THR A 100 0.90 17.26 -3.68
C THR A 100 0.82 16.98 -5.19
N ASP A 101 1.98 16.93 -5.83
CA ASP A 101 2.06 16.54 -7.25
C ASP A 101 2.15 15.03 -7.47
N THR A 102 2.72 14.31 -6.51
CA THR A 102 2.86 12.85 -6.55
C THR A 102 2.13 12.21 -5.37
N ILE A 103 1.81 10.92 -5.52
CA ILE A 103 1.20 10.12 -4.44
C ILE A 103 2.13 10.06 -3.21
N SER A 104 3.44 9.96 -3.42
CA SER A 104 4.39 9.94 -2.31
C SER A 104 4.38 11.24 -1.52
N MET A 105 4.27 12.39 -2.19
CA MET A 105 4.14 13.69 -1.51
C MET A 105 2.81 13.80 -0.76
N LEU A 106 1.72 13.30 -1.36
CA LEU A 106 0.42 13.25 -0.70
C LEU A 106 0.46 12.43 0.59
N TYR A 107 1.09 11.24 0.56
CA TYR A 107 1.26 10.41 1.75
C TYR A 107 2.05 11.14 2.83
N ASP A 108 3.19 11.75 2.49
CA ASP A 108 4.03 12.49 3.43
C ASP A 108 3.28 13.64 4.11
N VAL A 109 2.54 14.45 3.34
CA VAL A 109 1.77 15.60 3.87
C VAL A 109 0.65 15.11 4.79
N ILE A 110 -0.14 14.13 4.36
CA ILE A 110 -1.27 13.62 5.16
C ILE A 110 -0.80 12.95 6.44
N LEU A 111 0.26 12.15 6.37
CA LEU A 111 0.84 11.53 7.56
C LEU A 111 1.35 12.57 8.54
N SER A 112 2.01 13.63 8.06
CA SER A 112 2.45 14.75 8.90
C SER A 112 1.27 15.47 9.55
N TRP A 113 0.20 15.72 8.81
CA TRP A 113 -1.00 16.37 9.34
C TRP A 113 -1.71 15.51 10.39
N LEU A 114 -1.82 14.20 10.15
CA LEU A 114 -2.41 13.27 11.12
C LEU A 114 -1.65 13.33 12.44
N ILE A 115 -0.32 13.27 12.44
CA ILE A 115 0.50 13.42 13.65
C ILE A 115 0.27 14.78 14.32
N GLN A 116 0.42 15.86 13.56
CA GLN A 116 0.38 17.23 14.07
C GLN A 116 -0.97 17.60 14.70
N TYR A 117 -2.08 17.14 14.10
CA TYR A 117 -3.42 17.58 14.52
C TYR A 117 -4.16 16.57 15.39
N THR A 118 -3.68 15.33 15.52
CA THR A 118 -4.26 14.32 16.43
C THR A 118 -3.38 14.03 17.64
N ASP A 119 -2.20 14.66 17.70
CA ASP A 119 -1.13 14.41 18.66
C ASP A 119 -0.67 12.93 18.68
N ALA A 120 -0.95 12.17 17.61
CA ALA A 120 -0.57 10.78 17.49
C ALA A 120 0.96 10.60 17.53
N GLU A 121 1.41 9.44 18.00
CA GLU A 121 2.82 9.05 17.99
C GLU A 121 3.28 8.59 16.60
N GLU A 122 2.43 7.86 15.90
CA GLU A 122 2.69 7.37 14.55
C GLU A 122 1.38 7.25 13.77
N ALA A 123 1.47 7.53 12.47
CA ALA A 123 0.40 7.41 11.49
C ALA A 123 0.87 6.49 10.36
N TYR A 124 -0.08 5.75 9.77
CA TYR A 124 0.15 4.74 8.75
C TYR A 124 -0.91 4.77 7.66
N ILE A 125 -0.50 4.42 6.45
CA ILE A 125 -1.40 4.17 5.32
C ILE A 125 -1.14 2.74 4.84
N GLY A 126 -2.20 1.95 4.75
CA GLY A 126 -2.20 0.61 4.21
C GLY A 126 -3.19 0.44 3.07
N LYS A 127 -2.94 -0.52 2.19
CA LYS A 127 -3.80 -0.91 1.08
C LYS A 127 -4.31 -2.32 1.31
N LEU A 128 -5.64 -2.48 1.30
CA LEU A 128 -6.27 -3.79 1.39
C LEU A 128 -6.19 -4.48 0.03
N MET A 129 -5.58 -5.66 -0.01
CA MET A 129 -5.47 -6.49 -1.21
C MET A 129 -6.36 -7.70 -1.05
N VAL A 130 -7.35 -7.83 -1.92
CA VAL A 130 -8.24 -9.00 -2.00
C VAL A 130 -7.66 -9.95 -3.04
N HIS A 131 -7.40 -11.18 -2.63
CA HIS A 131 -6.87 -12.24 -3.48
C HIS A 131 -7.99 -13.02 -4.17
N LYS A 132 -7.63 -13.81 -5.18
CA LYS A 132 -8.59 -14.61 -5.97
C LYS A 132 -9.30 -15.68 -5.16
N ASP A 133 -8.70 -16.15 -4.08
CA ASP A 133 -9.29 -17.11 -3.14
C ASP A 133 -10.28 -16.44 -2.16
N GLY A 134 -10.50 -15.13 -2.29
CA GLY A 134 -11.33 -14.31 -1.40
C GLY A 134 -10.63 -13.91 -0.11
N SER A 135 -9.40 -14.39 0.15
CA SER A 135 -8.61 -13.94 1.30
C SER A 135 -8.19 -12.49 1.12
N SER A 136 -8.10 -11.75 2.23
CA SER A 136 -7.66 -10.36 2.22
C SER A 136 -6.37 -10.20 3.00
N THR A 137 -5.43 -9.43 2.46
CA THR A 137 -4.22 -9.03 3.18
C THR A 137 -4.04 -7.53 3.15
N LEU A 138 -3.70 -6.96 4.30
CA LEU A 138 -3.40 -5.56 4.43
C LEU A 138 -1.91 -5.34 4.24
N ARG A 139 -1.54 -4.47 3.31
CA ARG A 139 -0.15 -4.06 3.09
C ARG A 139 0.04 -2.64 3.54
N TRP A 140 0.96 -2.39 4.47
CA TRP A 140 1.32 -1.03 4.87
C TRP A 140 2.29 -0.41 3.86
N ILE A 141 1.89 0.70 3.25
CA ILE A 141 2.61 1.35 2.14
C ILE A 141 3.32 2.64 2.57
N ALA A 142 2.85 3.30 3.64
CA ALA A 142 3.50 4.50 4.16
C ALA A 142 3.37 4.60 5.69
N SER A 143 4.35 5.27 6.31
CA SER A 143 4.34 5.63 7.73
C SER A 143 5.00 7.00 7.93
N SER A 144 4.46 7.76 8.90
CA SER A 144 5.05 9.02 9.37
C SER A 144 6.50 8.90 9.85
N LYS A 145 6.95 7.71 10.29
CA LYS A 145 8.34 7.44 10.68
C LYS A 145 9.23 7.00 9.51
N LYS A 146 8.70 7.01 8.28
CA LYS A 146 9.40 6.68 7.03
C LYS A 146 10.18 5.36 7.17
N SER A 147 11.43 5.31 6.72
CA SER A 147 12.28 4.12 6.73
C SER A 147 12.56 3.52 8.11
N SER A 148 12.28 4.24 9.20
CA SER A 148 12.45 3.71 10.56
C SER A 148 11.23 2.93 11.07
N SER A 149 10.10 3.01 10.36
CA SER A 149 8.91 2.23 10.71
C SER A 149 9.12 0.76 10.39
N LEU A 150 8.83 -0.10 11.37
CA LEU A 150 8.86 -1.56 11.19
C LEU A 150 7.76 -2.04 10.25
N LEU A 151 6.75 -1.21 9.97
CA LEU A 151 5.51 -1.59 9.31
C LEU A 151 5.56 -1.51 7.79
N ILE A 152 6.37 -0.62 7.21
CA ILE A 152 6.41 -0.41 5.75
C ILE A 152 6.76 -1.72 5.03
N ASN A 153 5.98 -2.03 3.99
CA ASN A 153 6.04 -3.27 3.20
C ASN A 153 5.72 -4.55 3.97
N ARG A 154 5.23 -4.47 5.21
CA ARG A 154 4.68 -5.65 5.88
C ARG A 154 3.29 -5.96 5.36
N HIS A 155 3.06 -7.26 5.19
CA HIS A 155 1.77 -7.82 4.88
C HIS A 155 1.18 -8.42 6.13
N THR A 156 -0.11 -8.22 6.32
CA THR A 156 -0.82 -8.65 7.51
C THR A 156 -2.05 -9.40 7.08
N LYS A 157 -2.19 -10.62 7.59
CA LYS A 157 -3.37 -11.44 7.32
C LYS A 157 -4.49 -11.08 8.30
N GLU A 158 -5.72 -11.38 7.91
CA GLU A 158 -6.90 -11.08 8.73
C GLU A 158 -6.84 -11.70 10.13
N ASN A 159 -6.28 -12.92 10.24
CA ASN A 159 -6.11 -13.63 11.50
C ASN A 159 -5.04 -13.01 12.42
N GLU A 160 -4.13 -12.19 11.88
CA GLU A 160 -3.06 -11.57 12.66
C GLU A 160 -3.49 -10.23 13.25
N CYS A 161 -4.16 -9.36 12.48
CA CYS A 161 -4.52 -8.00 12.91
C CYS A 161 -6.03 -7.74 12.82
N SER A 162 -6.80 -8.57 13.52
CA SER A 162 -8.26 -8.58 13.39
C SER A 162 -8.95 -7.23 13.70
N VAL A 163 -8.41 -6.40 14.61
CA VAL A 163 -8.95 -5.05 14.87
C VAL A 163 -8.92 -4.16 13.63
N THR A 164 -7.83 -4.17 12.88
CA THR A 164 -7.71 -3.34 11.67
C THR A 164 -8.61 -3.87 10.56
N PHE A 165 -8.74 -5.19 10.43
CA PHE A 165 -9.66 -5.82 9.48
C PHE A 165 -11.13 -5.62 9.85
N ASP A 166 -11.47 -5.46 11.14
CA ASP A 166 -12.82 -5.11 11.55
C ASP A 166 -13.25 -3.77 10.93
N ALA A 167 -12.31 -2.84 10.65
CA ALA A 167 -12.60 -1.58 9.97
C ALA A 167 -12.90 -1.78 8.47
N CYS A 168 -12.45 -2.90 7.89
CA CYS A 168 -12.70 -3.27 6.49
C CYS A 168 -13.97 -4.13 6.32
N LYS A 169 -14.66 -4.51 7.39
CA LYS A 169 -15.88 -5.32 7.29
C LYS A 169 -17.02 -4.44 6.79
N LYS A 170 -17.57 -4.79 5.62
CA LYS A 170 -18.73 -4.10 5.06
C LYS A 170 -19.92 -4.28 6.00
N LEU A 171 -20.59 -3.17 6.34
CA LEU A 171 -21.84 -3.20 7.09
C LEU A 171 -22.89 -3.88 6.22
N SER A 172 -23.49 -4.97 6.71
CA SER A 172 -24.57 -5.65 5.99
C SER A 172 -25.72 -4.66 5.80
N GLN A 173 -25.92 -4.18 4.56
CA GLN A 173 -27.12 -3.43 4.21
C GLN A 173 -28.29 -4.39 4.33
N GLU A 174 -29.04 -4.32 5.43
CA GLU A 174 -30.34 -4.97 5.51
C GLU A 174 -31.17 -4.45 4.34
N SER A 175 -31.60 -5.38 3.50
CA SER A 175 -32.32 -5.19 2.23
C SER A 175 -33.56 -4.31 2.38
N GLY A 176 -33.37 -3.00 2.39
CA GLY A 176 -34.40 -1.97 2.24
C GLY A 176 -34.38 -1.46 0.80
N GLU A 177 -35.50 -1.63 0.10
CA GLU A 177 -35.66 -1.27 -1.30
C GLU A 177 -35.29 0.19 -1.62
N HIS A 178 -34.45 0.34 -2.64
CA HIS A 178 -34.37 1.44 -3.61
C HIS A 178 -34.43 2.90 -3.10
N SER A 179 -33.25 3.51 -3.04
CA SER A 179 -33.04 4.81 -3.67
C SER A 179 -31.73 4.78 -4.46
N LYS A 180 -31.75 5.31 -5.68
CA LYS A 180 -30.71 5.12 -6.72
C LYS A 180 -29.75 6.31 -6.84
N ASP A 181 -29.72 7.22 -5.87
CA ASP A 181 -29.12 8.55 -6.06
C ASP A 181 -28.20 9.05 -4.94
N ASP A 182 -27.86 8.23 -3.94
CA ASP A 182 -26.95 8.68 -2.88
C ASP A 182 -25.51 8.25 -3.17
N SER A 183 -24.68 9.28 -3.40
CA SER A 183 -23.22 9.28 -3.40
C SER A 183 -22.61 8.14 -2.59
N ALA A 184 -21.73 7.36 -3.21
CA ALA A 184 -20.93 6.25 -2.65
C ALA A 184 -20.85 6.28 -1.11
N SER A 185 -21.89 5.77 -0.44
CA SER A 185 -21.92 5.74 1.02
C SER A 185 -20.87 4.73 1.44
N ASN A 186 -19.88 5.19 2.22
CA ASN A 186 -18.78 4.34 2.67
C ASN A 186 -19.37 3.09 3.34
N GLN A 187 -19.20 1.91 2.73
CA GLN A 187 -19.80 0.66 3.20
C GLN A 187 -19.14 0.15 4.49
N PHE A 188 -18.10 0.82 4.95
CA PHE A 188 -17.30 0.47 6.13
C PHE A 188 -17.76 1.25 7.37
N PRO A 189 -17.47 0.74 8.58
CA PRO A 189 -17.60 1.52 9.81
C PRO A 189 -16.92 2.89 9.68
N ALA A 190 -17.51 3.92 10.30
CA ALA A 190 -16.95 5.27 10.26
C ALA A 190 -15.52 5.31 10.82
N PHE A 191 -15.24 4.56 11.89
CA PHE A 191 -13.91 4.31 12.42
C PHE A 191 -13.97 3.20 13.47
N ILE A 192 -12.81 2.70 13.89
CA ILE A 192 -12.62 1.85 15.06
C ILE A 192 -11.62 2.53 16.00
N HIS A 193 -12.01 2.71 17.26
CA HIS A 193 -11.17 3.27 18.31
C HIS A 193 -11.00 2.27 19.44
N ILE A 194 -9.75 1.93 19.74
CA ILE A 194 -9.35 1.14 20.90
C ILE A 194 -8.64 2.07 21.87
N GLU A 195 -9.31 2.48 22.94
CA GLU A 195 -8.77 3.41 23.94
C GLU A 195 -7.55 2.86 24.70
N ASN A 196 -7.50 1.54 24.89
CA ASN A 196 -6.40 0.86 25.55
C ASN A 196 -6.02 -0.42 24.81
N VAL A 197 -4.98 -0.33 23.99
CA VAL A 197 -4.53 -1.42 23.11
C VAL A 197 -4.08 -2.67 23.86
N LEU A 198 -3.68 -2.56 25.13
CA LEU A 198 -3.28 -3.72 25.95
C LEU A 198 -4.47 -4.49 26.51
N ARG A 199 -5.67 -3.90 26.48
CA ARG A 199 -6.92 -4.57 26.91
C ARG A 199 -7.65 -5.26 25.76
N GLU A 200 -7.29 -4.96 24.52
CA GLU A 200 -7.91 -5.57 23.34
C GLU A 200 -7.12 -6.83 22.94
N PRO A 201 -7.64 -8.04 23.22
CA PRO A 201 -6.93 -9.30 22.92
C PRO A 201 -6.67 -9.51 21.42
N LYS A 202 -7.43 -8.84 20.56
CA LYS A 202 -7.28 -8.89 19.11
C LYS A 202 -6.20 -7.96 18.55
N MET A 203 -5.60 -7.14 19.39
CA MET A 203 -4.59 -6.17 18.96
C MET A 203 -3.26 -6.86 18.66
N PHE A 204 -2.65 -6.50 17.53
CA PHE A 204 -1.38 -7.04 17.08
C PHE A 204 -0.26 -6.00 17.19
N PHE A 205 0.89 -6.41 17.71
CA PHE A 205 2.07 -5.56 17.87
C PHE A 205 3.25 -6.14 17.07
N TYR A 206 3.85 -5.35 16.18
CA TYR A 206 5.02 -5.76 15.40
C TYR A 206 6.34 -5.70 16.19
N GLY A 207 6.29 -5.21 17.43
CA GLY A 207 7.41 -5.06 18.35
C GLY A 207 6.97 -5.21 19.79
N ILE A 208 7.68 -4.57 20.71
CA ILE A 208 7.35 -4.60 22.14
C ILE A 208 5.96 -3.96 22.35
N PRO A 209 4.99 -4.65 22.97
CA PRO A 209 3.69 -4.07 23.28
C PRO A 209 3.83 -2.81 24.12
N LYS A 210 3.11 -1.75 23.74
CA LYS A 210 3.12 -0.45 24.42
C LYS A 210 1.71 -0.07 24.86
N ILE A 211 1.63 0.73 25.91
CA ILE A 211 0.37 1.33 26.36
C ILE A 211 0.00 2.54 25.50
N GLY A 212 -1.29 2.68 25.17
CA GLY A 212 -1.80 3.77 24.34
C GLY A 212 -3.15 3.38 23.73
N ALA A 213 -3.56 4.15 22.72
CA ALA A 213 -4.76 3.94 21.94
C ALA A 213 -4.43 3.73 20.45
N TYR A 214 -5.39 3.17 19.73
CA TYR A 214 -5.32 2.92 18.29
C TYR A 214 -6.64 3.37 17.64
N LEU A 215 -6.53 4.13 16.55
CA LEU A 215 -7.66 4.63 15.78
C LEU A 215 -7.43 4.29 14.31
N THR A 216 -8.42 3.66 13.67
CA THR A 216 -8.30 3.22 12.28
C THR A 216 -9.63 3.35 11.52
N ARG A 217 -9.53 3.53 10.21
CA ARG A 217 -10.69 3.58 9.29
C ARG A 217 -10.31 3.01 7.93
N ALA A 218 -11.25 2.31 7.30
CA ALA A 218 -11.14 1.92 5.90
C ALA A 218 -12.01 2.81 5.02
N LEU A 219 -11.50 3.14 3.84
CA LEU A 219 -12.14 3.99 2.85
C LEU A 219 -11.99 3.36 1.46
N SER A 220 -13.09 3.32 0.70
CA SER A 220 -13.07 2.90 -0.71
C SER A 220 -12.95 4.13 -1.61
N TYR A 221 -12.21 4.00 -2.71
CA TYR A 221 -12.11 5.04 -3.74
C TYR A 221 -11.94 4.43 -5.13
N PRO A 222 -12.39 5.12 -6.20
CA PRO A 222 -12.18 4.66 -7.56
C PRO A 222 -10.72 4.93 -7.97
N SER A 223 -9.90 3.88 -7.96
CA SER A 223 -8.51 3.99 -8.36
C SER A 223 -8.39 4.11 -9.89
N HIS A 224 -7.45 4.96 -10.31
CA HIS A 224 -7.08 5.18 -11.71
C HIS A 224 -5.68 4.64 -12.04
N LEU A 225 -5.02 3.96 -11.09
CA LEU A 225 -3.67 3.41 -11.27
C LEU A 225 -3.68 1.88 -11.19
N HIS A 226 -4.32 1.25 -12.17
CA HIS A 226 -4.33 -0.20 -12.33
C HIS A 226 -4.19 -0.60 -13.80
N ALA A 227 -3.84 -1.87 -14.03
CA ALA A 227 -3.45 -2.35 -15.35
C ALA A 227 -4.55 -2.20 -16.42
N ASP A 228 -5.81 -2.35 -16.00
CA ASP A 228 -6.98 -2.29 -16.88
C ASP A 228 -7.61 -0.89 -16.97
N VAL A 229 -6.94 0.18 -16.52
CA VAL A 229 -7.53 1.54 -16.48
C VAL A 229 -7.80 2.10 -17.87
N TYR A 230 -7.00 1.71 -18.87
CA TYR A 230 -7.11 2.24 -20.21
C TYR A 230 -8.37 1.76 -20.92
N ASN A 231 -9.27 2.71 -21.19
CA ASN A 231 -10.37 2.52 -22.12
C ASN A 231 -9.88 2.87 -23.53
N GLU A 232 -9.69 1.85 -24.37
CA GLU A 232 -9.17 2.00 -25.73
C GLU A 232 -10.15 2.76 -26.66
N LEU A 233 -11.45 2.76 -26.33
CA LEU A 233 -12.49 3.42 -27.13
C LEU A 233 -12.65 4.89 -26.73
N GLU A 234 -12.58 5.18 -25.43
CA GLU A 234 -12.76 6.51 -24.87
C GLU A 234 -11.70 6.79 -23.79
N PRO A 235 -10.48 7.22 -24.17
CA PRO A 235 -9.38 7.46 -23.23
C PRO A 235 -9.70 8.48 -22.13
N THR A 236 -10.64 9.40 -22.37
CA THR A 236 -11.10 10.38 -21.36
C THR A 236 -12.07 9.79 -20.34
N SER A 237 -12.46 8.52 -20.50
CA SER A 237 -13.39 7.80 -19.64
C SER A 237 -12.72 6.51 -19.14
N PRO A 238 -11.76 6.62 -18.19
CA PRO A 238 -11.01 5.48 -17.67
C PRO A 238 -11.92 4.43 -17.05
N HIS A 239 -11.50 3.17 -17.17
CA HIS A 239 -12.04 2.13 -16.29
C HIS A 239 -11.50 2.37 -14.89
N THR A 240 -12.38 2.49 -13.90
CA THR A 240 -11.98 2.64 -12.50
C THR A 240 -12.14 1.33 -11.76
N LYS A 241 -11.26 1.08 -10.79
CA LYS A 241 -11.36 -0.07 -9.89
C LYS A 241 -11.54 0.41 -8.46
N ASP A 242 -12.55 -0.09 -7.78
CA ASP A 242 -12.73 0.17 -6.35
C ASP A 242 -11.57 -0.44 -5.57
N GLU A 243 -10.76 0.41 -4.95
CA GLU A 243 -9.70 0.03 -4.05
C GLU A 243 -9.98 0.52 -2.63
N THR A 244 -9.47 -0.21 -1.64
CA THR A 244 -9.65 0.13 -0.23
C THR A 244 -8.33 0.51 0.41
N VAL A 245 -8.28 1.72 0.96
CA VAL A 245 -7.17 2.23 1.77
C VAL A 245 -7.59 2.16 3.24
N VAL A 246 -6.65 1.76 4.08
CA VAL A 246 -6.77 1.76 5.53
C VAL A 246 -5.83 2.81 6.07
N ILE A 247 -6.34 3.72 6.87
CA ILE A 247 -5.56 4.75 7.53
C ILE A 247 -5.63 4.48 9.02
N SER A 248 -4.51 4.62 9.71
CA SER A 248 -4.43 4.32 11.13
C SER A 248 -3.50 5.29 11.83
N VAL A 249 -3.83 5.63 13.07
CA VAL A 249 -3.00 6.44 13.96
C VAL A 249 -2.97 5.80 15.35
N ASP A 250 -1.86 5.97 16.07
CA ASP A 250 -1.71 5.42 17.41
C ASP A 250 -1.06 6.42 18.38
N THR A 251 -1.32 6.25 19.67
CA THR A 251 -0.66 6.97 20.77
C THR A 251 0.24 6.04 21.59
N MET A 252 0.76 4.96 20.97
CA MET A 252 1.49 3.91 21.66
C MET A 252 2.82 4.41 22.23
N GLY A 253 2.91 4.41 23.56
CA GLY A 253 4.03 4.98 24.32
C GLY A 253 3.67 6.29 25.02
N GLN A 254 2.53 6.89 24.71
CA GLN A 254 2.02 8.11 25.37
C GLN A 254 1.01 7.82 26.48
N ALA A 255 0.53 6.57 26.60
CA ALA A 255 -0.41 6.13 27.64
C ALA A 255 -1.73 6.92 27.72
N ARG A 256 -2.21 7.47 26.60
CA ARG A 256 -3.45 8.27 26.52
C ARG A 256 -4.41 7.77 25.45
N ALA A 257 -5.70 8.00 25.63
CA ALA A 257 -6.71 7.82 24.59
C ALA A 257 -6.78 9.02 23.62
N PHE A 258 -7.41 8.83 22.46
CA PHE A 258 -7.75 9.95 21.57
C PHE A 258 -8.95 10.72 22.14
N SER A 259 -8.87 12.05 22.12
CA SER A 259 -10.02 12.90 22.46
C SER A 259 -11.04 12.92 21.32
N ALA A 260 -12.29 13.34 21.60
CA ALA A 260 -13.31 13.51 20.57
C ALA A 260 -12.83 14.44 19.44
N GLN A 261 -12.18 15.56 19.79
CA GLN A 261 -11.60 16.48 18.81
C GLN A 261 -10.52 15.83 17.94
N ASN A 262 -9.68 14.96 18.51
CA ASN A 262 -8.68 14.23 17.72
C ASN A 262 -9.35 13.27 16.73
N ILE A 263 -10.44 12.60 17.15
CA ILE A 263 -11.20 11.69 16.29
C ILE A 263 -11.88 12.47 15.15
N ASP A 264 -12.53 13.58 15.45
CA ASP A 264 -13.18 14.42 14.43
C ASP A 264 -12.17 14.98 13.42
N THR A 265 -11.01 15.40 13.92
CA THR A 265 -9.91 15.89 13.06
C THR A 265 -9.33 14.77 12.20
N TYR A 266 -9.14 13.59 12.78
CA TYR A 266 -8.72 12.39 12.05
C TYR A 266 -9.70 12.08 10.91
N LEU A 267 -11.00 12.03 11.20
CA LEU A 267 -12.03 11.76 10.19
C LEU A 267 -11.97 12.79 9.06
N SER A 268 -11.95 14.08 9.39
CA SER A 268 -11.88 15.16 8.40
C SER A 268 -10.63 15.10 7.52
N ILE A 269 -9.46 14.74 8.07
CA ILE A 269 -8.22 14.62 7.30
C ILE A 269 -8.29 13.40 6.38
N THR A 270 -8.81 12.26 6.87
CA THR A 270 -8.93 11.04 6.06
C THR A 270 -9.90 11.17 4.89
N ASP A 271 -11.01 11.91 5.06
CA ASP A 271 -11.94 12.19 3.96
C ASP A 271 -11.29 13.08 2.89
N LEU A 272 -10.55 14.13 3.30
CA LEU A 272 -9.82 15.01 2.39
C LEU A 272 -8.71 14.24 1.63
N PHE A 273 -8.02 13.33 2.31
CA PHE A 273 -6.98 12.52 1.69
C PHE A 273 -7.53 11.65 0.56
N ILE A 274 -8.66 10.98 0.74
CA ILE A 274 -9.24 10.14 -0.31
C ILE A 274 -9.71 10.96 -1.51
N GLU A 275 -10.39 12.08 -1.27
CA GLU A 275 -10.78 13.02 -2.33
C GLU A 275 -9.56 13.45 -3.15
N ARG A 276 -8.45 13.76 -2.46
CA ARG A 276 -7.23 14.19 -3.14
C ARG A 276 -6.50 13.05 -3.83
N LEU A 277 -6.46 11.85 -3.23
CA LEU A 277 -5.81 10.68 -3.79
C LEU A 277 -6.41 10.34 -5.17
N GLU A 278 -7.74 10.28 -5.25
CA GLU A 278 -8.45 10.06 -6.51
C GLU A 278 -8.07 11.10 -7.58
N LYS A 279 -8.09 12.40 -7.23
CA LYS A 279 -7.71 13.48 -8.16
C LYS A 279 -6.26 13.37 -8.64
N VAL A 280 -5.33 13.02 -7.73
CA VAL A 280 -3.91 12.86 -8.08
C VAL A 280 -3.73 11.66 -9.00
N GLU A 281 -4.37 10.52 -8.72
CA GLU A 281 -4.33 9.34 -9.58
C GLU A 281 -4.92 9.63 -10.97
N HIS A 282 -6.08 10.30 -11.03
CA HIS A 282 -6.71 10.66 -12.29
C HIS A 282 -5.82 11.59 -13.12
N ARG A 283 -5.16 12.58 -12.51
CA ARG A 283 -4.19 13.44 -13.21
C ARG A 283 -3.02 12.63 -13.75
N LEU A 284 -2.42 11.76 -12.94
CA LEU A 284 -1.29 10.91 -13.36
C LEU A 284 -1.70 9.99 -14.53
N TYR A 285 -2.93 9.49 -14.53
CA TYR A 285 -3.49 8.74 -15.64
C TYR A 285 -3.59 9.58 -16.93
N LEU A 286 -4.11 10.81 -16.85
CA LEU A 286 -4.19 11.71 -18.00
C LEU A 286 -2.80 12.06 -18.56
N ASP A 287 -1.85 12.37 -17.67
CA ASP A 287 -0.46 12.63 -18.05
C ASP A 287 0.16 11.42 -18.76
N GLU A 288 -0.16 10.20 -18.31
CA GLU A 288 0.32 8.96 -18.92
C GLU A 288 -0.31 8.71 -20.30
N ILE A 289 -1.59 9.03 -20.51
CA ILE A 289 -2.21 8.97 -21.85
C ILE A 289 -1.49 9.91 -22.81
N ASP A 290 -1.29 11.16 -22.41
CA ASP A 290 -0.62 12.16 -23.25
C ASP A 290 0.80 11.70 -23.60
N GLN A 291 1.52 11.14 -22.64
CA GLN A 291 2.84 10.54 -22.88
C GLN A 291 2.78 9.32 -23.80
N LYS A 292 1.82 8.43 -23.61
CA LYS A 292 1.65 7.22 -24.43
C LYS A 292 1.38 7.61 -25.88
N GLU A 293 0.48 8.56 -26.13
CA GLU A 293 0.14 9.01 -27.48
C GLU A 293 1.33 9.72 -28.15
N ALA A 294 2.06 10.55 -27.40
CA ALA A 294 3.27 11.22 -27.90
C ALA A 294 4.39 10.24 -28.26
N LYS A 295 4.58 9.19 -27.44
CA LYS A 295 5.64 8.19 -27.60
C LYS A 295 5.26 7.05 -28.55
N LYS A 296 3.97 6.86 -28.86
CA LYS A 296 3.47 5.78 -29.73
C LYS A 296 4.19 5.72 -31.09
N VAL A 297 4.45 6.88 -31.68
CA VAL A 297 5.15 6.97 -32.97
C VAL A 297 6.62 6.55 -32.82
N GLU A 298 7.27 6.95 -31.74
CA GLU A 298 8.67 6.59 -31.44
C GLU A 298 8.80 5.08 -31.20
N TRP A 299 7.94 4.50 -30.36
CA TRP A 299 7.92 3.07 -30.09
C TRP A 299 7.62 2.23 -31.31
N LYS A 300 6.65 2.65 -32.13
CA LYS A 300 6.35 1.98 -33.38
C LYS A 300 7.52 2.03 -34.36
N ALA A 301 8.15 3.20 -34.53
CA ALA A 301 9.31 3.33 -35.39
C ALA A 301 10.50 2.47 -34.92
N PHE A 302 10.74 2.43 -33.61
CA PHE A 302 11.71 1.54 -33.00
C PHE A 302 11.38 0.07 -33.29
N PHE A 303 10.13 -0.34 -33.08
CA PHE A 303 9.69 -1.71 -33.28
C PHE A 303 9.81 -2.14 -34.75
N ASP A 304 9.37 -1.29 -35.70
CA ASP A 304 9.48 -1.53 -37.14
C ASP A 304 10.95 -1.64 -37.59
N ALA A 305 11.82 -0.76 -37.08
CA ALA A 305 13.26 -0.81 -37.35
C ALA A 305 13.90 -2.08 -36.79
N MET A 306 13.52 -2.47 -35.56
CA MET A 306 13.98 -3.69 -34.90
C MET A 306 13.51 -4.95 -35.64
N GLN A 307 12.25 -5.01 -36.08
CA GLN A 307 11.72 -6.10 -36.90
C GLN A 307 12.51 -6.25 -38.20
N THR A 308 12.77 -5.13 -38.87
CA THR A 308 13.58 -5.11 -40.10
C THR A 308 15.00 -5.61 -39.83
N GLY A 309 15.61 -5.15 -38.74
CA GLY A 309 16.92 -5.60 -38.30
C GLY A 309 16.98 -7.09 -38.02
N ILE A 310 15.96 -7.65 -37.34
CA ILE A 310 15.85 -9.09 -37.08
C ILE A 310 15.78 -9.87 -38.39
N SER A 311 14.95 -9.46 -39.35
CA SER A 311 14.85 -10.15 -40.65
C SER A 311 16.17 -10.16 -41.42
N VAL A 312 16.87 -9.02 -41.47
CA VAL A 312 18.20 -8.93 -42.11
C VAL A 312 19.23 -9.78 -41.37
N ASN A 313 19.19 -9.79 -40.05
CA ASN A 313 20.10 -10.58 -39.24
C ASN A 313 19.84 -12.09 -39.38
N ASP A 314 18.58 -12.52 -39.47
CA ASP A 314 18.22 -13.94 -39.70
C ASP A 314 18.78 -14.43 -41.05
N GLU A 315 18.73 -13.62 -42.11
CA GLU A 315 19.37 -13.94 -43.40
C GLU A 315 20.90 -14.08 -43.29
N ASN A 316 21.54 -13.16 -42.56
CA ASN A 316 22.98 -13.21 -42.30
C ASN A 316 23.37 -14.45 -41.49
N ILE A 317 22.60 -14.78 -40.45
CA ILE A 317 22.78 -15.99 -39.65
C ILE A 317 22.72 -17.23 -40.53
N VAL A 318 21.66 -17.37 -41.35
CA VAL A 318 21.50 -18.52 -42.25
C VAL A 318 22.70 -18.66 -43.19
N ARG A 319 23.20 -17.55 -43.74
CA ARG A 319 24.39 -17.56 -44.60
C ARG A 319 25.65 -18.01 -43.84
N ASP A 320 25.85 -17.50 -42.64
CA ASP A 320 27.07 -17.72 -41.86
C ASP A 320 27.17 -19.15 -41.29
N VAL A 321 26.04 -19.86 -41.15
CA VAL A 321 25.98 -21.23 -40.63
C VAL A 321 25.86 -22.33 -41.70
N GLN A 322 25.79 -21.98 -42.99
CA GLN A 322 25.54 -22.93 -44.11
C GLN A 322 26.56 -24.08 -44.26
N GLY A 323 27.73 -23.99 -43.62
CA GLY A 323 28.77 -25.03 -43.66
C GLY A 323 28.89 -25.89 -42.40
N LEU A 324 28.06 -25.65 -41.38
CA LEU A 324 28.14 -26.36 -40.09
C LEU A 324 27.28 -27.63 -40.10
N SER A 325 27.56 -28.55 -39.18
CA SER A 325 26.65 -29.67 -38.89
C SER A 325 25.32 -29.14 -38.35
N GLU A 326 24.21 -29.86 -38.52
CA GLU A 326 22.88 -29.41 -38.05
C GLU A 326 22.85 -29.01 -36.56
N HIS A 327 23.55 -29.78 -35.71
CA HIS A 327 23.66 -29.45 -34.29
C HIS A 327 24.47 -28.16 -34.04
N ALA A 328 25.66 -28.05 -34.65
CA ALA A 328 26.50 -26.85 -34.52
C ALA A 328 25.84 -25.59 -35.12
N LYS A 329 25.07 -25.78 -36.20
CA LYS A 329 24.23 -24.75 -36.81
C LYS A 329 23.21 -24.23 -35.81
N THR A 330 22.42 -25.09 -35.19
CA THR A 330 21.39 -24.67 -34.20
C THR A 330 22.00 -23.92 -33.01
N ILE A 331 23.14 -24.42 -32.50
CA ILE A 331 23.90 -23.76 -31.43
C ILE A 331 24.34 -22.36 -31.87
N LYS A 332 24.96 -22.24 -33.05
CA LYS A 332 25.50 -20.97 -33.53
C LYS A 332 24.40 -19.96 -33.88
N GLU A 333 23.29 -20.42 -34.48
CA GLU A 333 22.10 -19.62 -34.75
C GLU A 333 21.56 -18.99 -33.45
N SER A 334 21.39 -19.79 -32.39
CA SER A 334 20.91 -19.29 -31.09
C SER A 334 21.85 -18.26 -30.46
N GLU A 335 23.17 -18.49 -30.55
CA GLU A 335 24.20 -17.59 -30.04
C GLU A 335 24.16 -16.24 -30.76
N MET A 336 24.15 -16.25 -32.10
CA MET A 336 24.13 -15.04 -32.92
C MET A 336 22.82 -14.27 -32.73
N LYS A 337 21.68 -14.98 -32.60
CA LYS A 337 20.38 -14.34 -32.38
C LYS A 337 20.30 -13.65 -31.02
N PHE A 338 20.72 -14.31 -29.95
CA PHE A 338 20.74 -13.70 -28.62
C PHE A 338 21.74 -12.54 -28.53
N ALA A 339 22.93 -12.68 -29.15
CA ALA A 339 23.92 -11.61 -29.23
C ALA A 339 23.37 -10.36 -29.95
N PHE A 340 22.71 -10.56 -31.09
CA PHE A 340 22.12 -9.48 -31.87
C PHE A 340 21.02 -8.74 -31.11
N LEU A 341 20.06 -9.47 -30.52
CA LEU A 341 19.00 -8.85 -29.72
C LEU A 341 19.54 -8.11 -28.50
N THR A 342 20.59 -8.63 -27.87
CA THR A 342 21.28 -7.95 -26.77
C THR A 342 21.96 -6.66 -27.23
N ALA A 343 22.54 -6.63 -28.44
CA ALA A 343 23.10 -5.41 -29.02
C ALA A 343 22.01 -4.35 -29.25
N ILE A 344 20.87 -4.73 -29.84
CA ILE A 344 19.71 -3.83 -30.00
C ILE A 344 19.24 -3.30 -28.63
N PHE A 345 19.17 -4.16 -27.62
CA PHE A 345 18.75 -3.76 -26.27
C PHE A 345 19.69 -2.66 -25.74
N ARG A 346 21.00 -2.86 -25.84
CA ARG A 346 22.01 -1.87 -25.42
C ARG A 346 21.89 -0.55 -26.17
N GLU A 347 21.78 -0.60 -27.48
CA GLU A 347 21.68 0.60 -28.34
C GLU A 347 20.43 1.44 -28.02
N ASN A 348 19.36 0.80 -27.54
CA ASN A 348 18.06 1.43 -27.27
C ASN A 348 17.75 1.54 -25.77
N THR A 349 18.79 1.49 -24.92
CA THR A 349 18.64 1.58 -23.45
C THR A 349 17.88 2.84 -23.02
N LYS A 350 18.14 3.99 -23.66
CA LYS A 350 17.46 5.24 -23.34
C LYS A 350 15.95 5.17 -23.58
N LEU A 351 15.52 4.59 -24.69
CA LEU A 351 14.10 4.40 -25.00
C LEU A 351 13.46 3.41 -24.02
N LEU A 352 14.12 2.27 -23.77
CA LEU A 352 13.66 1.25 -22.83
C LEU A 352 13.63 1.75 -21.38
N SER A 353 14.47 2.72 -21.03
CA SER A 353 14.43 3.35 -19.71
C SER A 353 13.15 4.14 -19.45
N GLN A 354 12.42 4.54 -20.50
CA GLN A 354 11.13 5.20 -20.37
C GLN A 354 10.06 4.30 -19.74
N VAL A 355 10.26 2.98 -19.73
CA VAL A 355 9.41 2.04 -18.96
C VAL A 355 9.38 2.39 -17.48
N SER A 356 10.46 2.98 -16.94
CA SER A 356 10.51 3.43 -15.55
C SER A 356 9.62 4.63 -15.25
N SER A 357 9.19 5.37 -16.28
CA SER A 357 8.34 6.55 -16.11
C SER A 357 6.85 6.24 -16.14
N TRP A 358 6.44 5.00 -16.42
CA TRP A 358 5.02 4.66 -16.50
C TRP A 358 4.38 4.67 -15.13
N SER A 359 3.40 5.54 -14.94
CA SER A 359 2.61 5.64 -13.71
C SER A 359 1.61 4.50 -13.60
N VAL A 360 1.03 4.11 -14.74
CA VAL A 360 0.06 3.02 -14.82
C VAL A 360 0.81 1.70 -15.04
N PRO A 361 0.54 0.65 -14.23
CA PRO A 361 1.15 -0.64 -14.45
C PRO A 361 0.70 -1.25 -15.78
N PRO A 362 1.58 -1.99 -16.50
CA PRO A 362 1.19 -2.67 -17.72
C PRO A 362 0.19 -3.82 -17.44
N LYS A 363 -0.55 -4.24 -18.48
CA LYS A 363 -1.41 -5.43 -18.47
C LYS A 363 -0.62 -6.71 -18.15
N SER A 364 -1.33 -7.76 -17.76
CA SER A 364 -0.76 -8.97 -17.15
C SER A 364 0.36 -9.61 -17.96
N ALA A 365 0.21 -9.75 -19.28
CA ALA A 365 1.21 -10.39 -20.12
C ALA A 365 2.48 -9.54 -20.23
N SER A 366 2.32 -8.24 -20.54
CA SER A 366 3.42 -7.28 -20.60
C SER A 366 4.16 -7.17 -19.27
N PHE A 367 3.42 -7.11 -18.16
CA PHE A 367 3.97 -7.06 -16.81
C PHE A 367 4.83 -8.31 -16.51
N SER A 368 4.33 -9.49 -16.87
CA SER A 368 5.03 -10.76 -16.67
C SER A 368 6.31 -10.87 -17.51
N VAL A 369 6.27 -10.37 -18.75
CA VAL A 369 7.46 -10.27 -19.63
C VAL A 369 8.49 -9.30 -19.07
N ILE A 370 8.06 -8.12 -18.59
CA ILE A 370 8.94 -7.13 -17.98
C ILE A 370 9.58 -7.68 -16.70
N ASN A 371 8.82 -8.42 -15.88
CA ASN A 371 9.39 -9.08 -14.71
C ASN A 371 10.39 -10.18 -15.09
N SER A 372 10.06 -10.98 -16.11
CA SER A 372 10.96 -12.02 -16.64
C SER A 372 12.27 -11.42 -17.16
N SER A 373 12.22 -10.26 -17.84
CA SER A 373 13.42 -9.57 -18.32
C SER A 373 14.28 -9.07 -17.16
N CYS A 374 13.69 -8.51 -16.11
CA CYS A 374 14.42 -8.14 -14.89
C CYS A 374 15.16 -9.34 -14.27
N VAL A 375 14.47 -10.48 -14.14
CA VAL A 375 15.09 -11.70 -13.63
C VAL A 375 16.25 -12.13 -14.53
N LEU A 376 16.07 -12.14 -15.85
CA LEU A 376 17.11 -12.53 -16.80
C LEU A 376 18.30 -11.56 -16.82
N LEU A 377 18.08 -10.26 -16.58
CA LEU A 377 19.12 -9.24 -16.38
C LEU A 377 19.89 -9.43 -15.06
N GLY A 378 19.45 -10.34 -14.18
CA GLY A 378 20.10 -10.61 -12.91
C GLY A 378 19.79 -9.56 -11.85
N TYR A 379 18.60 -8.96 -11.90
CA TYR A 379 18.03 -8.32 -10.72
C TYR A 379 17.67 -9.42 -9.71
N PRO A 380 18.12 -9.31 -8.45
CA PRO A 380 17.87 -10.35 -7.47
C PRO A 380 16.37 -10.47 -7.21
N PHE A 381 15.90 -11.70 -7.06
CA PHE A 381 14.48 -11.99 -6.83
C PHE A 381 13.91 -11.26 -5.61
N SER A 382 14.74 -11.02 -4.59
CA SER A 382 14.37 -10.23 -3.41
C SER A 382 14.11 -8.76 -3.72
N GLU A 383 14.69 -8.21 -4.77
CA GLU A 383 14.43 -6.83 -5.22
C GLU A 383 13.21 -6.78 -6.15
N THR A 384 12.91 -7.83 -6.91
CA THR A 384 11.77 -7.84 -7.85
C THR A 384 10.47 -8.35 -7.22
N ASN A 385 10.53 -9.25 -6.22
CA ASN A 385 9.38 -9.87 -5.55
C ASN A 385 9.40 -9.59 -4.04
N VAL A 386 9.19 -8.34 -3.66
CA VAL A 386 9.25 -7.90 -2.25
C VAL A 386 7.99 -8.30 -1.45
N THR A 387 6.91 -8.76 -2.10
CA THR A 387 5.66 -9.01 -1.37
C THR A 387 5.65 -10.37 -0.66
N ALA A 388 4.93 -10.45 0.45
CA ALA A 388 4.74 -11.70 1.20
C ALA A 388 4.06 -12.83 0.40
N HIS A 389 3.55 -12.51 -0.80
CA HIS A 389 2.87 -13.43 -1.71
C HIS A 389 3.70 -13.74 -2.96
N GLU A 390 4.98 -13.36 -3.00
CA GLU A 390 5.88 -13.55 -4.15
C GLU A 390 5.36 -12.91 -5.45
N LYS A 391 4.46 -11.92 -5.32
CA LYS A 391 3.99 -11.14 -6.46
C LYS A 391 4.86 -9.90 -6.61
N PRO A 392 5.37 -9.61 -7.80
CA PRO A 392 6.12 -8.39 -8.03
C PRO A 392 5.18 -7.18 -7.99
N GLU A 393 5.74 -6.01 -7.68
CA GLU A 393 5.00 -4.75 -7.69
C GLU A 393 5.57 -3.84 -8.76
N TRP A 394 4.69 -3.20 -9.52
CA TRP A 394 5.09 -2.29 -10.58
C TRP A 394 6.00 -1.14 -10.09
N SER A 395 5.68 -0.50 -8.97
CA SER A 395 6.48 0.62 -8.42
C SER A 395 7.93 0.24 -8.09
N ILE A 396 8.19 -1.06 -7.89
CA ILE A 396 9.51 -1.61 -7.63
C ILE A 396 10.17 -2.05 -8.94
N LEU A 397 9.44 -2.77 -9.79
CA LEU A 397 9.93 -3.21 -11.10
C LEU A 397 10.31 -2.02 -12.00
N ALA A 398 9.49 -0.98 -12.05
CA ALA A 398 9.74 0.22 -12.85
C ALA A 398 11.11 0.83 -12.55
N LYS A 399 11.57 0.80 -11.28
CA LYS A 399 12.88 1.35 -10.89
C LYS A 399 14.06 0.58 -11.50
N CYS A 400 13.88 -0.70 -11.82
CA CYS A 400 14.90 -1.52 -12.49
C CYS A 400 15.17 -1.03 -13.93
N PHE A 401 14.29 -0.21 -14.49
CA PHE A 401 14.46 0.38 -15.82
C PHE A 401 15.01 1.81 -15.77
N GLY A 402 15.53 2.28 -14.63
CA GLY A 402 16.29 3.53 -14.60
C GLY A 402 17.50 3.44 -15.54
N GLU A 403 17.73 4.46 -16.37
CA GLU A 403 18.71 4.44 -17.47
C GLU A 403 20.09 3.91 -17.05
N SER A 404 20.63 4.42 -15.94
CA SER A 404 21.94 4.01 -15.42
C SER A 404 21.98 2.56 -14.90
N GLN A 405 20.92 2.11 -14.22
CA GLN A 405 20.84 0.75 -13.68
C GLN A 405 20.68 -0.26 -14.82
N LEU A 406 19.76 0.04 -15.76
CA LEU A 406 19.51 -0.79 -16.92
C LEU A 406 20.76 -0.91 -17.80
N GLN A 407 21.44 0.20 -18.07
CA GLN A 407 22.68 0.19 -18.84
C GLN A 407 23.75 -0.69 -18.18
N CYS A 408 23.98 -0.52 -16.88
CA CYS A 408 24.96 -1.32 -16.14
C CYS A 408 24.64 -2.83 -16.21
N LYS A 409 23.37 -3.21 -16.09
CA LYS A 409 22.96 -4.61 -16.20
C LYS A 409 23.10 -5.15 -17.62
N LEU A 410 22.79 -4.35 -18.63
CA LEU A 410 22.93 -4.73 -20.04
C LEU A 410 24.40 -4.90 -20.47
N GLU A 411 25.30 -4.07 -19.95
CA GLU A 411 26.75 -4.21 -20.18
C GLU A 411 27.29 -5.52 -19.58
N ALA A 412 26.70 -5.98 -18.47
CA ALA A 412 27.05 -7.25 -17.85
C ALA A 412 26.47 -8.50 -18.55
N VAL A 413 25.60 -8.33 -19.56
CA VAL A 413 25.05 -9.46 -20.33
C VAL A 413 26.13 -10.13 -21.18
N SER A 414 26.28 -11.44 -21.05
CA SER A 414 27.17 -12.25 -21.88
C SER A 414 26.44 -13.49 -22.41
N ASN A 415 27.05 -14.15 -23.41
CA ASN A 415 26.51 -15.37 -24.04
C ASN A 415 26.97 -16.66 -23.33
N ASP A 416 27.64 -16.54 -22.20
CA ASP A 416 28.22 -17.67 -21.47
C ASP A 416 27.23 -18.29 -20.48
N GLU A 417 27.62 -19.45 -19.93
CA GLU A 417 26.83 -20.20 -18.97
C GLU A 417 26.67 -19.46 -17.63
N GLU A 418 27.64 -18.64 -17.23
CA GLU A 418 27.60 -17.91 -15.97
C GLU A 418 26.47 -16.90 -16.00
N PHE A 419 26.39 -16.10 -17.07
CA PHE A 419 25.26 -15.21 -17.27
C PHE A 419 23.97 -16.01 -17.48
N LEU A 420 23.93 -17.01 -18.36
CA LEU A 420 22.72 -17.80 -18.61
C LEU A 420 22.48 -18.92 -17.58
N ASN A 421 22.77 -18.70 -16.30
CA ASN A 421 22.63 -19.71 -15.26
C ASN A 421 21.22 -20.35 -15.25
N ALA A 422 21.18 -21.69 -15.16
CA ALA A 422 19.95 -22.50 -15.14
C ALA A 422 18.87 -21.99 -14.17
N LYS A 423 19.26 -21.58 -12.96
CA LYS A 423 18.33 -21.09 -11.95
C LYS A 423 17.65 -19.80 -12.42
N LYS A 424 18.42 -18.86 -12.95
CA LYS A 424 17.92 -17.57 -13.46
C LYS A 424 17.01 -17.78 -14.67
N CYS A 425 17.43 -18.60 -15.63
CA CYS A 425 16.62 -18.92 -16.82
C CYS A 425 15.33 -19.66 -16.45
N SER A 426 15.36 -20.61 -15.51
CA SER A 426 14.16 -21.30 -15.03
C SER A 426 13.17 -20.34 -14.35
N GLN A 427 13.68 -19.40 -13.53
CA GLN A 427 12.84 -18.36 -12.91
C GLN A 427 12.25 -17.42 -13.97
N ALA A 428 13.05 -16.93 -14.92
CA ALA A 428 12.56 -16.09 -16.00
C ALA A 428 11.49 -16.80 -16.84
N ALA A 429 11.70 -18.08 -17.20
CA ALA A 429 10.73 -18.89 -17.91
C ALA A 429 9.43 -19.08 -17.12
N SER A 430 9.50 -19.25 -15.79
CA SER A 430 8.31 -19.39 -14.95
C SER A 430 7.40 -18.15 -14.94
N PHE A 431 7.96 -16.97 -15.23
CA PHE A 431 7.18 -15.73 -15.39
C PHE A 431 6.58 -15.60 -16.79
N LEU A 432 7.11 -16.29 -17.80
CA LEU A 432 6.46 -16.37 -19.11
C LEU A 432 5.30 -17.37 -19.14
N TYR A 433 4.99 -18.02 -18.02
CA TYR A 433 3.86 -18.93 -17.90
C TYR A 433 2.70 -18.26 -17.17
N ASP A 434 1.60 -18.04 -17.89
CA ASP A 434 0.36 -17.54 -17.31
C ASP A 434 -0.31 -18.67 -16.52
N LYS A 435 -0.06 -18.66 -15.21
CA LYS A 435 -0.63 -19.62 -14.26
C LYS A 435 -2.16 -19.57 -14.20
N GLU A 436 -2.78 -18.47 -14.62
CA GLU A 436 -4.24 -18.31 -14.55
C GLU A 436 -4.92 -19.04 -15.71
N ASN A 437 -4.28 -19.03 -16.88
CA ASN A 437 -4.77 -19.66 -18.10
C ASN A 437 -4.04 -20.97 -18.44
N ASP A 438 -3.10 -21.41 -17.60
CA ASP A 438 -2.29 -22.64 -17.75
C ASP A 438 -1.57 -22.70 -19.11
N ARG A 439 -1.04 -21.57 -19.58
CA ARG A 439 -0.40 -21.46 -20.89
C ARG A 439 0.78 -20.50 -20.89
N GLU A 440 1.68 -20.67 -21.86
CA GLU A 440 2.77 -19.71 -22.09
C GLU A 440 2.23 -18.39 -22.67
N ILE A 441 2.86 -17.29 -22.27
CA ILE A 441 2.65 -15.96 -22.82
C ILE A 441 3.28 -15.92 -24.21
N THR A 442 2.44 -15.66 -25.19
CA THR A 442 2.80 -15.61 -26.60
C THR A 442 2.97 -14.16 -27.07
N GLU A 443 3.57 -14.00 -28.23
CA GLU A 443 3.67 -12.69 -28.88
C GLU A 443 2.29 -12.10 -29.20
N ALA A 444 1.30 -12.94 -29.57
CA ALA A 444 -0.07 -12.52 -29.84
C ALA A 444 -0.76 -11.89 -28.60
N ASP A 445 -0.41 -12.35 -27.40
CA ASP A 445 -0.92 -11.75 -26.16
C ASP A 445 -0.40 -10.31 -26.02
N LEU A 446 0.88 -10.08 -26.31
CA LEU A 446 1.52 -8.77 -26.22
C LEU A 446 1.06 -7.83 -27.34
N GLU A 447 0.79 -8.36 -28.53
CA GLU A 447 0.16 -7.61 -29.63
C GLU A 447 -1.23 -7.11 -29.23
N SER A 448 -2.01 -7.95 -28.54
CA SER A 448 -3.34 -7.58 -28.04
C SER A 448 -3.27 -6.49 -26.96
N GLU A 449 -2.17 -6.42 -26.19
CA GLU A 449 -1.94 -5.39 -25.18
C GLU A 449 -1.32 -4.11 -25.77
N GLN A 450 -0.88 -4.12 -27.04
CA GLN A 450 -0.22 -3.01 -27.73
C GLN A 450 0.97 -2.44 -26.93
N ASN A 451 1.88 -3.32 -26.49
CA ASN A 451 3.07 -2.93 -25.73
C ASN A 451 4.35 -3.36 -26.46
N GLU A 452 4.87 -2.48 -27.32
CA GLU A 452 6.04 -2.75 -28.16
C GLU A 452 7.31 -3.01 -27.33
N ALA A 453 7.45 -2.37 -26.17
CA ALA A 453 8.56 -2.60 -25.26
C ALA A 453 8.55 -4.03 -24.72
N ALA A 454 7.38 -4.52 -24.27
CA ALA A 454 7.21 -5.88 -23.80
C ALA A 454 7.43 -6.90 -24.94
N MET A 455 6.93 -6.64 -26.15
CA MET A 455 7.17 -7.52 -27.30
C MET A 455 8.67 -7.68 -27.59
N PHE A 456 9.44 -6.59 -27.57
CA PHE A 456 10.89 -6.66 -27.73
C PHE A 456 11.55 -7.50 -26.63
N MET A 457 11.19 -7.23 -25.36
CA MET A 457 11.74 -7.97 -24.22
C MET A 457 11.40 -9.47 -24.28
N HIS A 458 10.19 -9.83 -24.71
CA HIS A 458 9.78 -11.23 -24.90
C HIS A 458 10.70 -11.95 -25.87
N ARG A 459 10.95 -11.37 -27.04
CA ARG A 459 11.85 -11.95 -28.05
C ARG A 459 13.28 -12.11 -27.53
N TRP A 460 13.78 -11.11 -26.79
CA TRP A 460 15.09 -11.18 -26.14
C TRP A 460 15.17 -12.30 -25.11
N ILE A 461 14.15 -12.45 -24.26
CA ILE A 461 14.08 -13.52 -23.26
C ILE A 461 14.03 -14.89 -23.94
N VAL A 462 13.15 -15.09 -24.92
CA VAL A 462 13.01 -16.37 -25.63
C VAL A 462 14.32 -16.78 -26.31
N ALA A 463 15.03 -15.83 -26.93
CA ALA A 463 16.35 -16.10 -27.50
C ALA A 463 17.38 -16.52 -26.44
N GLY A 464 17.39 -15.85 -25.28
CA GLY A 464 18.28 -16.19 -24.16
C GLY A 464 17.97 -17.56 -23.54
N LEU A 465 16.69 -17.88 -23.35
CA LEU A 465 16.25 -19.20 -22.87
C LEU A 465 16.64 -20.30 -23.87
N LYS A 466 16.45 -20.07 -25.17
CA LYS A 466 16.83 -21.05 -26.19
C LYS A 466 18.33 -21.29 -26.23
N ARG A 467 19.14 -20.23 -26.10
CA ARG A 467 20.60 -20.33 -26.01
C ARG A 467 21.02 -21.18 -24.81
N ARG A 468 20.37 -21.01 -23.65
CA ARG A 468 20.65 -21.81 -22.45
C ARG A 468 20.32 -23.29 -22.63
N GLU A 469 19.18 -23.64 -23.21
CA GLU A 469 18.85 -25.04 -23.50
C GLU A 469 19.96 -25.73 -24.30
N LEU A 470 20.42 -25.05 -25.36
CA LEU A 470 21.44 -25.59 -26.26
C LEU A 470 22.82 -25.69 -25.60
N LEU A 471 23.23 -24.70 -24.80
CA LEU A 471 24.43 -24.79 -23.98
C LEU A 471 24.39 -25.98 -23.01
N SER A 472 23.23 -26.24 -22.41
CA SER A 472 23.07 -27.37 -21.48
C SER A 472 23.22 -28.71 -22.20
N ALA A 473 22.66 -28.83 -23.41
CA ALA A 473 22.78 -30.03 -24.22
C ALA A 473 24.23 -30.26 -24.71
N GLU A 474 24.94 -29.20 -25.07
CA GLU A 474 26.36 -29.25 -25.47
C GLU A 474 27.24 -29.80 -24.33
N ILE A 475 27.06 -29.26 -23.11
CA ILE A 475 27.80 -29.72 -21.92
C ILE A 475 27.51 -31.19 -21.59
N GLN A 476 26.26 -31.64 -21.74
CA GLN A 476 25.89 -33.04 -21.52
C GLN A 476 26.57 -33.97 -22.54
N LEU A 477 26.58 -33.60 -23.82
CA LEU A 477 27.26 -34.36 -24.87
C LEU A 477 28.78 -34.41 -24.65
N GLU A 478 29.40 -33.32 -24.21
CA GLU A 478 30.82 -33.31 -23.86
C GLU A 478 31.12 -34.22 -22.65
N GLN A 479 30.23 -34.26 -21.67
CA GLN A 479 30.36 -35.17 -20.52
C GLN A 479 30.21 -36.63 -20.95
N GLU A 480 29.26 -36.96 -21.82
CA GLU A 480 29.06 -38.31 -22.34
C GLU A 480 30.23 -38.80 -23.21
N ASN A 481 30.85 -37.92 -24.00
CA ASN A 481 31.99 -38.28 -24.85
C ASN A 481 33.32 -38.46 -24.07
N ASN A 482 33.39 -37.95 -22.84
CA ASN A 482 34.58 -38.05 -21.98
C ASN A 482 34.55 -39.26 -21.02
N VAL A 483 33.45 -40.03 -21.01
CA VAL A 483 33.27 -41.28 -20.26
C VAL A 483 33.54 -42.47 -21.19
#